data_AF-A0A011RF23-F1
#
_entry.id   AF-A0A011RF23-F1
#
_cell.length_a   1.000
_cell.length_b   1.000
_cell.length_c   1.000
_cell.angle_alpha   90.00
_cell.angle_beta   90.00
_cell.angle_gamma   90.00
#
_symmetry.space_group_name_H-M   'P 1'
#
loop_
_entity.id
_entity.type
_entity.pdbx_description
1 polymer ?
#
loop_
_entity_poly.entity_id
_entity_poly.type
_entity_poly.pdbx_seq_one_letter_code
_entity_poly.pdbx_strand_id
1 'polypeptide(L)'
;MVMTSPPFAPRCLCLGIETAFDDLLSIHKLAGWRADTNEGVSLAGQQIAAAADRLDELTEGAAFVLGHNVVRHDLPALARVYPQLKLNKLPAVDTLELSPLAFPANPYHSLVKDYKLVRDARNDPLKDAQLALKLWQDQYAAFAALAVSSPDEIACHHFFLARDTRGGVGSFFAKLRAAMPPKPGEVREAVGRLAAGKVCPAHLAEILDQALVDPGVGRAFSYVLAWLRVSGGNSVLPPGYACNTRQRPSR
;
A
#
# COMPACT_ATOMS: atom_id res chain seq x y z
N MET A 1 -10.71 20.46 30.39
CA MET A 1 -10.12 20.52 29.04
C MET A 1 -9.78 19.10 28.63
N VAL A 2 -10.55 18.52 27.71
CA VAL A 2 -10.23 17.20 27.15
C VAL A 2 -8.97 17.39 26.33
N MET A 3 -7.84 16.83 26.78
CA MET A 3 -6.63 16.76 25.97
C MET A 3 -6.90 15.78 24.84
N THR A 4 -7.35 16.30 23.71
CA THR A 4 -7.37 15.58 22.44
C THR A 4 -5.93 15.20 22.13
N SER A 5 -5.62 13.91 22.06
CA SER A 5 -4.35 13.43 21.49
C SER A 5 -4.09 14.18 20.18
N PRO A 6 -2.85 14.61 19.90
CA PRO A 6 -2.55 15.26 18.64
C PRO A 6 -3.02 14.36 17.49
N PRO A 7 -3.61 14.93 16.42
CA PRO A 7 -4.02 14.15 15.26
C PRO A 7 -2.82 13.34 14.79
N PHE A 8 -3.07 12.08 14.45
CA PHE A 8 -2.04 11.15 13.99
C PHE A 8 -1.33 11.71 12.73
N ALA A 9 -0.16 12.30 12.95
CA ALA A 9 0.70 12.91 11.94
C ALA A 9 1.99 12.08 11.82
N PRO A 10 2.03 11.06 10.95
CA PRO A 10 3.24 10.30 10.72
C PRO A 10 4.36 11.21 10.17
N ARG A 11 5.61 10.90 10.52
CA ARG A 11 6.79 11.48 9.85
C ARG A 11 6.96 10.82 8.48
N CYS A 12 6.10 11.15 7.53
CA CYS A 12 6.16 10.61 6.16
C CYS A 12 6.07 11.71 5.12
N LEU A 13 6.79 11.53 4.01
CA LEU A 13 6.62 12.35 2.82
C LEU A 13 5.45 11.80 2.00
N CYS A 14 4.33 12.51 1.99
CA CYS A 14 3.22 12.21 1.11
C CYS A 14 3.57 12.68 -0.31
N LEU A 15 3.45 11.79 -1.29
CA LEU A 15 3.90 12.00 -2.67
C LEU A 15 2.77 11.77 -3.66
N GLY A 16 2.74 12.60 -4.71
CA GLY A 16 1.96 12.35 -5.91
C GLY A 16 2.62 12.97 -7.13
N ILE A 17 2.60 12.27 -8.27
CA ILE A 17 3.04 12.80 -9.56
C ILE A 17 1.95 12.70 -10.62
N GLU A 18 2.08 13.50 -11.68
CA GLU A 18 1.32 13.36 -12.92
C GLU A 18 2.30 13.20 -14.08
N THR A 19 2.21 12.06 -14.78
CA THR A 19 2.99 11.77 -15.98
C THR A 19 2.14 11.97 -17.24
N ALA A 20 2.76 11.98 -18.42
CA ALA A 20 2.03 11.80 -19.66
C ALA A 20 1.31 10.44 -19.67
N PHE A 21 0.21 10.36 -20.42
CA PHE A 21 -0.62 9.15 -20.50
C PHE A 21 0.13 7.96 -21.13
N ASP A 22 0.99 8.23 -22.11
CA ASP A 22 1.76 7.27 -22.89
C ASP A 22 3.24 7.19 -22.51
N ASP A 23 3.72 8.07 -21.62
CA ASP A 23 5.11 8.12 -21.17
C ASP A 23 5.22 8.39 -19.66
N LEU A 24 5.51 7.33 -18.91
CA LEU A 24 5.75 7.38 -17.46
C LEU A 24 7.00 8.20 -17.08
N LEU A 25 7.92 8.44 -18.00
CA LEU A 25 9.13 9.23 -17.76
C LEU A 25 8.90 10.73 -17.98
N SER A 26 7.81 11.11 -18.64
CA SER A 26 7.42 12.51 -18.83
C SER A 26 6.62 13.00 -17.63
N ILE A 27 7.31 13.37 -16.55
CA ILE A 27 6.71 13.91 -15.32
C ILE A 27 6.34 15.38 -15.54
N HIS A 28 5.05 15.71 -15.54
CA HIS A 28 4.54 17.07 -15.76
C HIS A 28 4.19 17.81 -14.47
N LYS A 29 3.78 17.08 -13.43
CA LYS A 29 3.58 17.63 -12.09
C LYS A 29 4.12 16.70 -11.03
N LEU A 30 4.59 17.29 -9.94
CA LEU A 30 5.10 16.60 -8.77
C LEU A 30 4.66 17.37 -7.53
N ALA A 31 4.12 16.68 -6.53
CA ALA A 31 3.89 17.26 -5.22
C ALA A 31 4.46 16.38 -4.11
N GLY A 32 5.06 17.04 -3.12
CA GLY A 32 5.53 16.43 -1.88
C GLY A 32 4.98 17.21 -0.70
N TRP A 33 4.47 16.54 0.32
CA TRP A 33 3.87 17.19 1.50
C TRP A 33 4.14 16.40 2.77
N ARG A 34 4.39 17.12 3.87
CA ARG A 34 4.66 16.58 5.20
C ARG A 34 3.51 16.96 6.12
N ALA A 35 2.80 15.97 6.65
CA ALA A 35 1.66 16.21 7.53
C ALA A 35 2.06 16.67 8.94
N ASP A 36 3.25 16.28 9.38
CA ASP A 36 3.79 16.60 10.70
C ASP A 36 4.35 18.03 10.80
N THR A 37 4.92 18.57 9.72
CA THR A 37 5.40 19.96 9.65
C THR A 37 4.43 20.89 8.91
N ASN A 38 3.46 20.33 8.19
CA ASN A 38 2.57 21.02 7.25
C ASN A 38 3.31 21.73 6.10
N GLU A 39 4.56 21.37 5.84
CA GLU A 39 5.33 21.88 4.72
C GLU A 39 5.05 21.08 3.44
N GLY A 40 5.13 21.74 2.28
CA GLY A 40 4.92 21.05 1.01
C GLY A 40 5.35 21.86 -0.20
N VAL A 41 5.47 21.15 -1.32
CA VAL A 41 5.76 21.68 -2.65
C VAL A 41 4.77 21.11 -3.65
N SER A 42 4.40 21.93 -4.63
CA SER A 42 3.67 21.52 -5.82
C SER A 42 4.35 22.17 -7.01
N LEU A 43 4.95 21.35 -7.86
CA LEU A 43 5.83 21.75 -8.94
C LEU A 43 5.24 21.29 -10.27
N ALA A 44 5.46 22.07 -11.33
CA ALA A 44 5.03 21.73 -12.69
C ALA A 44 6.07 22.09 -13.75
N GLY A 45 6.19 21.25 -14.78
CA GLY A 45 7.08 21.46 -15.91
C GLY A 45 8.54 21.71 -15.47
N GLN A 46 9.13 22.79 -15.98
CA GLN A 46 10.55 23.13 -15.71
C GLN A 46 10.85 23.42 -14.23
N GLN A 47 9.84 23.73 -13.40
CA GLN A 47 10.02 23.97 -11.97
C GLN A 47 10.49 22.71 -11.22
N ILE A 48 10.16 21.53 -11.74
CA ILE A 48 10.51 20.25 -11.08
C ILE A 48 12.03 20.11 -11.00
N ALA A 49 12.74 20.36 -12.10
CA ALA A 49 14.21 20.30 -12.12
C ALA A 49 14.84 21.41 -11.27
N ALA A 50 14.29 22.62 -11.28
CA ALA A 50 14.82 23.77 -10.57
C ALA A 50 14.59 23.72 -9.04
N ALA A 51 13.65 22.90 -8.56
CA ALA A 51 13.26 22.83 -7.16
C ALA A 51 13.46 21.42 -6.54
N ALA A 52 14.34 20.60 -7.13
CA ALA A 52 14.69 19.29 -6.60
C ALA A 52 15.21 19.36 -5.16
N ASP A 53 16.02 20.37 -4.83
CA ASP A 53 16.56 20.57 -3.48
C ASP A 53 15.46 20.74 -2.42
N ARG A 54 14.37 21.42 -2.75
CA ARG A 54 13.22 21.59 -1.82
C ARG A 54 12.54 20.27 -1.50
N LEU A 55 12.53 19.32 -2.44
CA LEU A 55 11.98 17.99 -2.21
C LEU A 55 12.92 17.16 -1.33
N ASP A 56 14.23 17.32 -1.49
CA ASP A 56 15.24 16.70 -0.62
C ASP A 56 15.21 17.27 0.80
N GLU A 57 14.93 18.57 0.96
CA GLU A 57 14.67 19.20 2.26
C GLU A 57 13.44 18.60 2.95
N LEU A 58 12.31 18.48 2.23
CA LEU A 58 11.09 17.84 2.76
C LEU A 58 11.28 16.35 3.11
N THR A 59 12.17 15.69 2.38
CA THR A 59 12.52 14.28 2.61
C THR A 59 13.29 14.12 3.92
N GLU A 60 14.03 15.14 4.36
CA GLU A 60 14.85 15.07 5.56
C GLU A 60 13.98 14.78 6.80
N GLY A 61 14.41 13.80 7.59
CA GLY A 61 13.65 13.31 8.76
C GLY A 61 12.34 12.56 8.47
N ALA A 62 11.95 12.37 7.20
CA ALA A 62 10.84 11.48 6.85
C ALA A 62 11.26 10.01 7.04
N ALA A 63 10.41 9.21 7.68
CA ALA A 63 10.67 7.80 7.91
C ALA A 63 10.32 6.93 6.69
N PHE A 64 9.38 7.37 5.86
CA PHE A 64 8.92 6.67 4.66
C PHE A 64 8.23 7.63 3.68
N VAL A 65 8.08 7.19 2.43
CA VAL A 65 7.20 7.81 1.43
C VAL A 65 5.82 7.18 1.50
N LEU A 66 4.77 8.00 1.47
CA LEU A 66 3.38 7.57 1.44
C LEU A 66 2.71 8.07 0.16
N GLY A 67 1.97 7.21 -0.54
CA GLY A 67 1.21 7.64 -1.71
C GLY A 67 0.19 6.60 -2.17
N HIS A 68 -0.42 6.84 -3.32
CA HIS A 68 -1.36 5.93 -3.95
C HIS A 68 -0.80 5.42 -5.27
N ASN A 69 -0.54 4.11 -5.37
CA ASN A 69 0.20 3.47 -6.47
C ASN A 69 1.68 3.90 -6.57
N VAL A 70 2.22 4.47 -5.49
CA VAL A 70 3.54 5.08 -5.41
C VAL A 70 4.68 4.10 -5.72
N VAL A 71 4.52 2.82 -5.38
CA VAL A 71 5.56 1.79 -5.56
C VAL A 71 5.68 1.36 -7.03
N ARG A 72 4.56 1.34 -7.76
CA ARG A 72 4.52 0.85 -9.15
C ARG A 72 4.56 1.97 -10.18
N HIS A 73 4.28 3.20 -9.77
CA HIS A 73 4.16 4.35 -10.67
C HIS A 73 5.15 5.45 -10.31
N ASP A 74 4.94 6.13 -9.18
CA ASP A 74 5.65 7.38 -8.85
C ASP A 74 7.15 7.17 -8.63
N LEU A 75 7.52 6.24 -7.74
CA LEU A 75 8.93 6.00 -7.39
C LEU A 75 9.75 5.45 -8.57
N PRO A 76 9.26 4.49 -9.38
CA PRO A 76 9.97 4.08 -10.58
C PRO A 76 10.25 5.23 -11.57
N ALA A 77 9.26 6.09 -11.80
CA ALA A 77 9.43 7.25 -12.67
C ALA A 77 10.46 8.24 -12.09
N LEU A 78 10.33 8.59 -10.81
CA LEU A 78 11.26 9.51 -10.13
C LEU A 78 12.67 8.95 -10.05
N ALA A 79 12.86 7.68 -9.75
CA ALA A 79 14.18 7.04 -9.72
C ALA A 79 14.86 7.05 -11.10
N ARG A 80 14.08 7.09 -12.19
CA ARG A 80 14.62 7.12 -13.55
C ARG A 80 14.95 8.53 -14.04
N VAL A 81 14.10 9.50 -13.74
CA VAL A 81 14.21 10.90 -14.21
C VAL A 81 15.04 11.76 -13.26
N TYR A 82 14.90 11.53 -11.95
CA TYR A 82 15.57 12.26 -10.87
C TYR A 82 16.21 11.27 -9.87
N PRO A 83 17.19 10.44 -10.31
CA PRO A 83 17.80 9.40 -9.47
C PRO A 83 18.45 9.93 -8.19
N GLN A 84 18.88 11.19 -8.20
CA GLN A 84 19.56 11.85 -7.08
C GLN A 84 18.65 12.14 -5.88
N LEU A 85 17.33 12.19 -6.07
CA LEU A 85 16.39 12.55 -5.00
C LEU A 85 16.51 11.57 -3.83
N LYS A 86 16.66 12.12 -2.62
CA LYS A 86 16.78 11.36 -1.37
C LYS A 86 15.58 10.44 -1.14
N LEU A 87 14.38 10.84 -1.58
CA LEU A 87 13.15 10.06 -1.39
C LEU A 87 13.24 8.65 -1.99
N ASN A 88 14.04 8.46 -3.03
CA ASN A 88 14.22 7.16 -3.69
C ASN A 88 14.86 6.11 -2.77
N LYS A 89 15.47 6.56 -1.66
CA LYS A 89 16.12 5.70 -0.65
C LYS A 89 15.19 5.39 0.54
N LEU A 90 14.05 6.08 0.64
CA LEU A 90 13.12 5.85 1.73
C LEU A 90 12.28 4.59 1.46
N PRO A 91 11.89 3.85 2.51
CA PRO A 91 10.89 2.82 2.37
C PRO A 91 9.55 3.44 1.94
N ALA A 92 8.72 2.66 1.24
CA ALA A 92 7.43 3.14 0.73
C ALA A 92 6.25 2.44 1.39
N VAL A 93 5.17 3.20 1.61
CA VAL A 93 3.85 2.71 1.98
C VAL A 93 2.89 3.10 0.85
N ASP A 94 2.33 2.09 0.20
CA ASP A 94 1.42 2.26 -0.92
C ASP A 94 -0.02 1.97 -0.50
N THR A 95 -0.85 3.01 -0.48
CA THR A 95 -2.25 2.87 -0.11
C THR A 95 -3.06 2.05 -1.11
N LEU A 96 -2.64 1.94 -2.37
CA LEU A 96 -3.31 1.07 -3.33
C LEU A 96 -3.07 -0.40 -3.00
N GLU A 97 -1.85 -0.77 -2.61
CA GLU A 97 -1.53 -2.15 -2.19
C GLU A 97 -2.22 -2.50 -0.86
N LEU A 98 -2.39 -1.55 0.06
CA LEU A 98 -3.08 -1.81 1.33
C LEU A 98 -4.60 -1.89 1.21
N SER A 99 -5.20 -1.24 0.21
CA SER A 99 -6.66 -1.09 0.12
C SER A 99 -7.44 -2.41 0.04
N PRO A 100 -7.05 -3.42 -0.77
CA PRO A 100 -7.76 -4.70 -0.82
C PRO A 100 -7.67 -5.49 0.49
N LEU A 101 -6.64 -5.25 1.30
CA LEU A 101 -6.44 -5.90 2.59
C LEU A 101 -7.25 -5.21 3.69
N ALA A 102 -7.35 -3.88 3.66
CA ALA A 102 -8.15 -3.11 4.61
C ALA A 102 -9.65 -3.20 4.31
N PHE A 103 -10.03 -3.21 3.03
CA PHE A 103 -11.41 -3.08 2.57
C PHE A 103 -11.78 -4.14 1.50
N PRO A 104 -11.66 -5.44 1.77
CA PRO A 104 -11.81 -6.51 0.76
C PRO A 104 -13.22 -6.62 0.15
N ALA A 105 -14.23 -5.99 0.74
CA ALA A 105 -15.58 -5.93 0.20
C ALA A 105 -15.75 -4.85 -0.89
N ASN A 106 -14.78 -3.92 -1.01
CA ASN A 106 -14.85 -2.86 -2.00
C ASN A 106 -14.32 -3.36 -3.35
N PRO A 107 -15.12 -3.31 -4.43
CA PRO A 107 -14.70 -3.82 -5.75
C PRO A 107 -13.65 -2.94 -6.44
N TYR A 108 -13.56 -1.68 -6.04
CA TYR A 108 -12.64 -0.69 -6.59
C TYR A 108 -11.82 -0.06 -5.48
N HIS A 109 -10.54 0.15 -5.77
CA HIS A 109 -9.58 0.76 -4.84
C HIS A 109 -8.89 1.98 -5.42
N SER A 110 -9.45 2.57 -6.48
CA SER A 110 -8.99 3.87 -6.96
C SER A 110 -9.15 4.91 -5.87
N LEU A 111 -8.16 5.79 -5.71
CA LEU A 111 -8.27 6.96 -4.84
C LEU A 111 -9.52 7.78 -5.20
N VAL A 112 -10.42 7.96 -4.24
CA VAL A 112 -11.62 8.77 -4.42
C VAL A 112 -11.21 10.24 -4.38
N LYS A 113 -11.41 10.94 -5.51
CA LYS A 113 -10.98 12.33 -5.70
C LYS A 113 -12.20 13.26 -5.65
N ASP A 114 -12.71 13.51 -4.45
CA ASP A 114 -13.93 14.33 -4.25
C ASP A 114 -13.79 15.76 -4.78
N TYR A 115 -12.57 16.25 -4.98
CA TYR A 115 -12.33 17.56 -5.59
C TYR A 115 -12.56 17.59 -7.11
N LYS A 116 -12.70 16.42 -7.76
CA LYS A 116 -13.05 16.29 -9.18
C LYS A 116 -14.57 16.16 -9.38
N LEU A 117 -15.34 17.10 -8.83
CA LEU A 117 -16.80 17.14 -8.96
C LEU A 117 -17.26 17.35 -10.42
N VAL A 118 -16.43 17.97 -11.24
CA VAL A 118 -16.69 18.21 -12.67
C VAL A 118 -15.64 17.46 -13.50
N ARG A 119 -16.07 16.87 -14.62
CA ARG A 119 -15.25 16.02 -15.49
C ARG A 119 -13.97 16.71 -15.99
N ASP A 120 -13.98 18.04 -16.12
CA ASP A 120 -12.87 18.86 -16.61
C ASP A 120 -11.91 19.32 -15.49
N ALA A 121 -12.16 18.93 -14.23
CA ALA A 121 -11.26 19.25 -13.13
C ALA A 121 -9.89 18.58 -13.34
N ARG A 122 -8.85 19.41 -13.45
CA ARG A 122 -7.46 18.96 -13.61
C ARG A 122 -7.03 18.14 -12.39
N ASN A 123 -6.16 17.14 -12.60
CA ASN A 123 -5.50 16.47 -11.47
C ASN A 123 -4.67 17.47 -10.67
N ASP A 124 -4.63 17.23 -9.36
CA ASP A 124 -3.88 18.01 -8.39
C ASP A 124 -3.07 17.04 -7.52
N PRO A 125 -1.78 16.83 -7.83
CA PRO A 125 -0.97 15.85 -7.11
C PRO A 125 -0.80 16.17 -5.62
N LEU A 126 -0.90 17.44 -5.22
CA LEU A 126 -0.83 17.81 -3.81
C LEU A 126 -2.08 17.33 -3.06
N LYS A 127 -3.27 17.55 -3.65
CA LYS A 127 -4.51 16.99 -3.10
C LYS A 127 -4.50 15.47 -3.11
N ASP A 128 -3.97 14.84 -4.15
CA ASP A 128 -3.84 13.38 -4.21
C ASP A 128 -2.94 12.84 -3.08
N ALA A 129 -1.82 13.50 -2.80
CA ALA A 129 -0.93 13.15 -1.68
C ALA A 129 -1.63 13.30 -0.31
N GLN A 130 -2.42 14.35 -0.13
CA GLN A 130 -3.21 14.56 1.09
C GLN A 130 -4.33 13.52 1.24
N LEU A 131 -5.02 13.18 0.16
CA LEU A 131 -6.04 12.13 0.14
C LEU A 131 -5.44 10.75 0.42
N ALA A 132 -4.23 10.48 -0.09
CA ALA A 132 -3.51 9.24 0.23
C ALA A 132 -3.23 9.14 1.73
N LEU A 133 -2.83 10.22 2.40
CA LEU A 133 -2.71 10.20 3.86
C LEU A 133 -4.05 9.91 4.55
N LYS A 134 -5.13 10.56 4.12
CA LYS A 134 -6.45 10.34 4.70
C LYS A 134 -6.89 8.88 4.55
N LEU A 135 -6.73 8.31 3.36
CA LEU A 135 -7.00 6.90 3.10
C LEU A 135 -6.12 5.98 3.96
N TRP A 136 -4.84 6.32 4.14
CA TRP A 136 -3.94 5.55 5.00
C TRP A 136 -4.38 5.56 6.47
N GLN A 137 -4.91 6.67 6.97
CA GLN A 137 -5.49 6.75 8.32
C GLN A 137 -6.70 5.81 8.47
N ASP A 138 -7.57 5.77 7.45
CA ASP A 138 -8.74 4.89 7.46
C ASP A 138 -8.30 3.41 7.36
N GLN A 139 -7.28 3.11 6.55
CA GLN A 139 -6.65 1.79 6.48
C GLN A 139 -6.03 1.40 7.82
N TYR A 140 -5.31 2.30 8.49
CA TYR A 140 -4.74 2.07 9.82
C TYR A 140 -5.83 1.68 10.81
N ALA A 141 -6.94 2.42 10.83
CA ALA A 141 -8.09 2.11 11.69
C ALA A 141 -8.69 0.73 11.38
N ALA A 142 -8.85 0.39 10.10
CA ALA A 142 -9.34 -0.93 9.67
C ALA A 142 -8.41 -2.06 10.10
N PHE A 143 -7.09 -1.89 9.94
CA PHE A 143 -6.12 -2.88 10.39
C PHE A 143 -6.03 -2.97 11.92
N ALA A 144 -6.20 -1.86 12.65
CA ALA A 144 -6.27 -1.87 14.11
C ALA A 144 -7.50 -2.64 14.61
N ALA A 145 -8.66 -2.44 13.98
CA ALA A 145 -9.84 -3.23 14.25
C ALA A 145 -9.62 -4.72 13.93
N LEU A 146 -8.97 -5.01 12.79
CA LEU A 146 -8.61 -6.38 12.40
C LEU A 146 -7.67 -7.05 13.41
N ALA A 147 -6.69 -6.30 13.94
CA ALA A 147 -5.76 -6.83 14.93
C ALA A 147 -6.47 -7.30 16.21
N VAL A 148 -7.62 -6.70 16.55
CA VAL A 148 -8.48 -7.14 17.66
C VAL A 148 -9.38 -8.30 17.25
N SER A 149 -10.05 -8.21 16.09
CA SER A 149 -11.05 -9.20 15.68
C SER A 149 -10.48 -10.50 15.12
N SER A 150 -9.28 -10.44 14.51
CA SER A 150 -8.59 -11.58 13.91
C SER A 150 -7.06 -11.41 14.03
N PRO A 151 -6.48 -11.69 15.21
CA PRO A 151 -5.03 -11.61 15.43
C PRO A 151 -4.23 -12.52 14.49
N ASP A 152 -4.80 -13.66 14.11
CA ASP A 152 -4.20 -14.60 13.15
C ASP A 152 -4.05 -13.98 11.76
N GLU A 153 -5.08 -13.29 11.26
CA GLU A 153 -5.06 -12.71 9.92
C GLU A 153 -4.07 -11.55 9.82
N ILE A 154 -4.04 -10.66 10.82
CA ILE A 154 -3.06 -9.58 10.85
C ILE A 154 -1.62 -10.12 10.96
N ALA A 155 -1.41 -11.26 11.64
CA ALA A 155 -0.11 -11.90 11.73
C ALA A 155 0.32 -12.48 10.37
N CYS A 156 -0.59 -13.13 9.65
CA CYS A 156 -0.36 -13.61 8.29
C CYS A 156 0.00 -12.46 7.34
N HIS A 157 -0.76 -11.35 7.35
CA HIS A 157 -0.43 -10.18 6.54
C HIS A 157 0.94 -9.60 6.89
N HIS A 158 1.29 -9.52 8.18
CA HIS A 158 2.62 -9.08 8.61
C HIS A 158 3.71 -9.96 7.98
N PHE A 159 3.57 -11.28 8.06
CA PHE A 159 4.55 -12.19 7.45
C PHE A 159 4.66 -12.03 5.94
N PHE A 160 3.54 -12.07 5.21
CA PHE A 160 3.58 -12.09 3.75
C PHE A 160 4.05 -10.76 3.16
N LEU A 161 3.77 -9.62 3.81
CA LEU A 161 4.06 -8.29 3.26
C LEU A 161 5.39 -7.71 3.75
N ALA A 162 5.92 -8.16 4.90
CA ALA A 162 7.23 -7.69 5.40
C ALA A 162 8.43 -8.32 4.69
N ARG A 163 8.21 -9.28 3.78
CA ARG A 163 9.27 -9.99 3.05
C ARG A 163 9.79 -9.24 1.82
N ASP A 164 9.14 -8.14 1.43
CA ASP A 164 9.60 -7.30 0.33
C ASP A 164 10.64 -6.28 0.80
N THR A 165 11.74 -6.17 0.06
CA THR A 165 12.92 -5.37 0.40
C THR A 165 12.72 -3.86 0.25
N ARG A 166 11.65 -3.42 -0.43
CA ARG A 166 11.29 -1.99 -0.57
C ARG A 166 10.13 -1.52 0.32
N GLY A 167 9.52 -2.43 1.09
CA GLY A 167 8.27 -2.16 1.79
C GLY A 167 8.44 -1.56 3.18
N GLY A 168 8.02 -0.31 3.38
CA GLY A 168 7.85 0.28 4.72
C GLY A 168 6.77 -0.41 5.56
N VAL A 169 6.00 -1.30 4.92
CA VAL A 169 4.85 -2.02 5.48
C VAL A 169 5.22 -2.94 6.65
N GLY A 170 6.43 -3.51 6.68
CA GLY A 170 6.87 -4.36 7.79
C GLY A 170 6.87 -3.60 9.13
N SER A 171 7.46 -2.41 9.16
CA SER A 171 7.47 -1.56 10.36
C SER A 171 6.06 -1.12 10.78
N PHE A 172 5.17 -0.91 9.80
CA PHE A 172 3.77 -0.60 10.03
C PHE A 172 3.06 -1.74 10.77
N PHE A 173 3.16 -2.98 10.28
CA PHE A 173 2.53 -4.12 10.94
C PHE A 173 3.20 -4.47 12.28
N ALA A 174 4.52 -4.29 12.40
CA ALA A 174 5.20 -4.47 13.68
C ALA A 174 4.69 -3.50 14.75
N LYS A 175 4.49 -2.22 14.38
CA LYS A 175 3.91 -1.21 15.27
C LYS A 175 2.46 -1.55 15.62
N LEU A 176 1.67 -1.95 14.63
CA LEU A 176 0.26 -2.28 14.82
C LEU A 176 0.06 -3.50 15.74
N ARG A 177 0.89 -4.53 15.58
CA ARG A 177 0.82 -5.78 16.36
C ARG A 177 1.62 -5.74 17.66
N ALA A 178 2.47 -4.74 17.85
CA ALA A 178 3.49 -4.72 18.90
C ALA A 178 4.32 -6.02 18.95
N ALA A 179 4.61 -6.60 17.78
CA ALA A 179 5.26 -7.91 17.66
C ALA A 179 6.07 -8.01 16.36
N MET A 180 7.10 -8.86 16.37
CA MET A 180 7.87 -9.19 15.17
C MET A 180 7.03 -10.01 14.16
N PRO A 181 7.46 -10.09 12.88
CA PRO A 181 6.86 -11.02 11.93
C PRO A 181 6.87 -12.44 12.52
N PRO A 182 5.77 -13.20 12.41
CA PRO A 182 5.71 -14.57 12.90
C PRO A 182 6.58 -15.48 12.03
N LYS A 183 6.91 -16.66 12.55
CA LYS A 183 7.64 -17.70 11.82
C LYS A 183 6.71 -18.41 10.82
N PRO A 184 7.25 -19.03 9.76
CA PRO A 184 6.45 -19.74 8.76
C PRO A 184 5.51 -20.82 9.34
N GLY A 185 5.92 -21.51 10.41
CA GLY A 185 5.08 -22.51 11.09
C GLY A 185 3.84 -21.89 11.76
N GLU A 186 4.01 -20.75 12.43
CA GLU A 186 2.91 -20.03 13.09
C GLU A 186 1.91 -19.49 12.05
N VAL A 187 2.42 -19.01 10.90
CA VAL A 187 1.59 -18.59 9.76
C VAL A 187 0.79 -19.77 9.20
N ARG A 188 1.43 -20.94 9.07
CA ARG A 188 0.75 -22.14 8.58
C ARG A 188 -0.45 -22.51 9.44
N GLU A 189 -0.25 -22.54 10.76
CA GLU A 189 -1.33 -22.86 11.70
C GLU A 189 -2.44 -21.81 11.68
N ALA A 190 -2.08 -20.52 11.66
CA ALA A 190 -3.02 -19.42 11.56
C ALA A 190 -3.87 -19.50 10.28
N VAL A 191 -3.25 -19.73 9.12
CA VAL A 191 -3.97 -19.92 7.85
C VAL A 191 -4.91 -21.12 7.92
N GLY A 192 -4.47 -22.23 8.53
CA GLY A 192 -5.33 -23.40 8.75
C GLY A 192 -6.60 -23.08 9.53
N ARG A 193 -6.49 -22.28 10.60
CA ARG A 193 -7.65 -21.80 11.39
C ARG A 193 -8.55 -20.86 10.59
N LEU A 194 -7.97 -19.90 9.87
CA LEU A 194 -8.71 -18.88 9.10
C LEU A 194 -9.49 -19.46 7.92
N ALA A 195 -8.95 -20.51 7.30
CA ALA A 195 -9.50 -21.11 6.09
C ALA A 195 -10.40 -22.34 6.36
N ALA A 196 -10.50 -22.77 7.62
CA ALA A 196 -11.32 -23.91 8.02
C ALA A 196 -12.78 -23.77 7.53
N GLY A 197 -13.28 -24.77 6.82
CA GLY A 197 -14.65 -24.79 6.28
C GLY A 197 -14.90 -23.87 5.08
N LYS A 198 -13.90 -23.12 4.61
CA LYS A 198 -14.03 -22.19 3.47
C LYS A 198 -13.37 -22.69 2.18
N VAL A 199 -12.37 -23.57 2.30
CA VAL A 199 -11.55 -24.03 1.17
C VAL A 199 -11.26 -25.53 1.27
N CYS A 200 -10.84 -26.13 0.15
CA CYS A 200 -10.33 -27.49 0.12
C CYS A 200 -8.98 -27.57 0.86
N PRO A 201 -8.84 -28.40 1.92
CA PRO A 201 -7.61 -28.46 2.72
C PRO A 201 -6.37 -28.90 1.93
N ALA A 202 -6.54 -29.85 1.01
CA ALA A 202 -5.42 -30.37 0.20
C ALA A 202 -4.84 -29.27 -0.70
N HIS A 203 -5.69 -28.53 -1.40
CA HIS A 203 -5.24 -27.47 -2.30
C HIS A 203 -4.70 -26.25 -1.54
N LEU A 204 -5.27 -25.94 -0.36
CA LEU A 204 -4.74 -24.92 0.52
C LEU A 204 -3.29 -25.22 0.94
N ALA A 205 -2.99 -26.47 1.31
CA ALA A 205 -1.66 -26.86 1.73
C ALA A 205 -0.62 -26.65 0.63
N GLU A 206 -0.92 -27.07 -0.61
CA GLU A 206 -0.03 -26.90 -1.77
C GLU A 206 0.28 -25.42 -2.06
N ILE A 207 -0.75 -24.56 -2.07
CA ILE A 207 -0.57 -23.12 -2.33
C ILE A 207 0.18 -22.46 -1.17
N LEU A 208 -0.15 -22.83 0.06
CA LEU A 208 0.48 -22.25 1.25
C LEU A 208 1.96 -22.60 1.35
N ASP A 209 2.36 -23.81 0.97
CA ASP A 209 3.77 -24.20 0.90
C ASP A 209 4.56 -23.28 -0.03
N GLN A 210 3.99 -22.95 -1.20
CA GLN A 210 4.60 -22.01 -2.14
C GLN A 210 4.61 -20.58 -1.58
N ALA A 211 3.50 -20.12 -1.01
CA ALA A 211 3.36 -18.77 -0.44
C ALA A 211 4.33 -18.50 0.72
N LEU A 212 4.63 -19.53 1.52
CA LEU A 212 5.59 -19.43 2.63
C LEU A 212 7.03 -19.28 2.15
N VAL A 213 7.36 -19.73 0.93
CA VAL A 213 8.72 -19.71 0.36
C VAL A 213 8.92 -18.59 -0.64
N ASP A 214 7.96 -18.31 -1.52
CA ASP A 214 8.05 -17.28 -2.55
C ASP A 214 7.38 -15.97 -2.07
N PRO A 215 8.11 -14.83 -1.98
CA PRO A 215 7.53 -13.56 -1.55
C PRO A 215 6.42 -13.00 -2.47
N GLY A 216 6.51 -13.23 -3.77
CA GLY A 216 5.51 -12.80 -4.75
C GLY A 216 4.21 -13.58 -4.59
N VAL A 217 4.31 -14.91 -4.47
CA VAL A 217 3.16 -15.78 -4.16
C VAL A 217 2.59 -15.45 -2.78
N GLY A 218 3.45 -15.22 -1.79
CA GLY A 218 3.06 -14.80 -0.45
C GLY A 218 2.24 -13.50 -0.46
N ARG A 219 2.69 -12.48 -1.20
CA ARG A 219 1.92 -11.23 -1.36
C ARG A 219 0.56 -11.49 -1.98
N ALA A 220 0.50 -12.26 -3.07
CA ALA A 220 -0.77 -12.62 -3.71
C ALA A 220 -1.70 -13.35 -2.73
N PHE A 221 -1.16 -14.30 -1.96
CA PHE A 221 -1.89 -15.06 -0.96
C PHE A 221 -2.46 -14.16 0.16
N SER A 222 -1.76 -13.10 0.54
CA SER A 222 -2.25 -12.09 1.49
C SER A 222 -3.60 -11.49 1.04
N TYR A 223 -3.74 -11.18 -0.26
CA TYR A 223 -5.00 -10.68 -0.82
C TYR A 223 -6.10 -11.73 -0.83
N VAL A 224 -5.74 -12.99 -1.16
CA VAL A 224 -6.69 -14.12 -1.09
C VAL A 224 -7.21 -14.29 0.33
N LEU A 225 -6.33 -14.19 1.34
CA LEU A 225 -6.73 -14.31 2.74
C LEU A 225 -7.70 -13.20 3.16
N ALA A 226 -7.42 -11.95 2.77
CA ALA A 226 -8.33 -10.82 3.02
C ALA A 226 -9.68 -11.01 2.34
N TRP A 227 -9.71 -11.64 1.16
CA TRP A 227 -10.94 -11.97 0.45
C TRP A 227 -11.72 -13.11 1.12
N LEU A 228 -11.04 -14.16 1.61
CA LEU A 228 -11.66 -15.24 2.38
C LEU A 228 -12.33 -14.78 3.68
N ARG A 229 -11.94 -13.62 4.21
CA ARG A 229 -12.65 -12.99 5.34
C ARG A 229 -14.07 -12.58 4.98
N VAL A 230 -14.31 -12.17 3.73
CA VAL A 230 -15.62 -11.71 3.24
C VAL A 230 -16.31 -12.70 2.28
N SER A 231 -15.65 -13.83 1.96
CA SER A 231 -16.23 -14.90 1.14
C SER A 231 -17.46 -15.51 1.81
N GLY A 232 -18.58 -15.54 1.10
CA GLY A 232 -19.90 -15.91 1.63
C GLY A 232 -20.92 -14.76 1.62
N GLY A 233 -20.48 -13.53 1.29
CA GLY A 233 -21.32 -12.36 1.01
C GLY A 233 -20.99 -11.69 -0.34
N ASN A 234 -21.08 -10.36 -0.43
CA ASN A 234 -20.75 -9.55 -1.63
C ASN A 234 -19.23 -9.51 -1.91
N SER A 235 -18.66 -10.63 -2.38
CA SER A 235 -17.25 -10.74 -2.74
C SER A 235 -17.00 -10.35 -4.21
N VAL A 236 -16.09 -9.40 -4.46
CA VAL A 236 -15.59 -9.07 -5.82
C VAL A 236 -14.06 -9.17 -5.84
N LEU A 237 -13.51 -9.92 -6.79
CA LEU A 237 -12.05 -9.97 -7.02
C LEU A 237 -11.61 -8.75 -7.84
N PRO A 238 -10.62 -7.94 -7.39
CA PRO A 238 -10.14 -6.82 -8.19
C PRO A 238 -9.44 -7.33 -9.47
N PRO A 239 -9.59 -6.64 -10.63
CA PRO A 239 -9.14 -7.12 -11.94
C PRO A 239 -7.62 -7.35 -12.14
N GLY A 240 -6.77 -7.15 -11.13
CA GLY A 240 -5.31 -7.22 -11.24
C GLY A 240 -4.61 -8.34 -10.44
N TYR A 241 -5.36 -9.13 -9.65
CA TYR A 241 -4.79 -10.13 -8.73
C TYR A 241 -5.13 -11.58 -9.12
N ALA A 242 -5.80 -11.80 -10.26
CA ALA A 242 -6.01 -13.14 -10.78
C ALA A 242 -4.67 -13.72 -11.23
N CYS A 243 -4.19 -14.74 -10.51
CA CYS A 243 -3.04 -15.52 -10.94
C CYS A 243 -3.43 -16.24 -12.25
N ASN A 244 -2.75 -15.92 -13.35
CA ASN A 244 -2.98 -16.56 -14.63
C ASN A 244 -2.35 -17.96 -14.60
N THR A 245 -3.01 -18.91 -13.92
CA THR A 245 -2.68 -20.32 -14.03
C THR A 245 -3.09 -20.77 -15.42
N ARG A 246 -2.16 -20.71 -16.38
CA ARG A 246 -2.30 -21.45 -17.64
C ARG A 246 -2.45 -22.93 -17.26
N GLN A 247 -3.68 -23.43 -17.35
CA GLN A 247 -3.93 -24.86 -17.41
C GLN A 247 -3.12 -25.40 -18.58
N ARG A 248 -2.14 -26.28 -18.30
CA ARG A 248 -1.61 -27.15 -19.35
C ARG A 248 -2.75 -28.11 -19.73
N PRO A 249 -3.12 -28.21 -21.02
CA PRO A 249 -4.05 -29.25 -21.43
C PRO A 249 -3.37 -30.61 -21.23
N SER A 250 -4.06 -31.49 -20.53
CA SER A 250 -3.74 -32.91 -20.48
C SER A 250 -4.11 -33.56 -21.81
N ARG A 251 -3.10 -34.21 -22.41
CA ARG A 251 -3.05 -34.99 -23.66
C ARG A 251 -2.82 -34.19 -24.94
#